data_AF-A0A812W8T0-F1
#
_entry.id   AF-A0A812W8T0-F1
#
_cell.length_a   1.000
_cell.length_b   1.000
_cell.length_c   1.000
_cell.angle_alpha   90.00
_cell.angle_beta   90.00
_cell.angle_gamma   90.00
#
_symmetry.space_group_name_H-M   'P 1'
#
loop_
_entity.id
_entity.type
_entity.pdbx_description
1 polymer ?
#
loop_
_entity_poly.entity_id
_entity_poly.type
_entity_poly.pdbx_seq_one_letter_code
_entity_poly.pdbx_strand_id
1 'polypeptide(L)'
;YKDELPPDLDMPEIRGRLREEDYTPYVITSLQESDRMNLLVGTIRNSLTELELGISGALNVTEGMEALSTSLQLNRVNSTWQQLAYPSLKPLSGWFADLLSRMQQLVEWTNERSGLLKSIWISGLFNPMAFLTAVMQVTARNKQLPLDYMTNRATFLNIVDIADIIGLPANGVHIHGLFLEGASWEEGKGDDE
;
A
#
# COMPACT_ATOMS: atom_id res chain seq x y z
N TYR A 1 18.19 -7.01 -3.04
CA TYR A 1 17.25 -6.05 -3.70
C TYR A 1 16.66 -6.58 -5.00
N LYS A 2 17.39 -6.73 -6.12
CA LYS A 2 16.79 -7.17 -7.41
C LYS A 2 16.11 -8.55 -7.30
N ASP A 3 16.83 -9.52 -6.72
CA ASP A 3 16.33 -10.90 -6.57
C ASP A 3 15.21 -11.03 -5.54
N GLU A 4 15.14 -10.09 -4.59
CA GLU A 4 14.10 -10.03 -3.56
C GLU A 4 12.88 -9.21 -4.01
N LEU A 5 12.97 -8.50 -5.14
CA LEU A 5 11.91 -7.62 -5.61
C LEU A 5 10.75 -8.49 -6.15
N PRO A 6 9.54 -8.38 -5.58
CA PRO A 6 8.40 -9.22 -5.96
C PRO A 6 8.05 -9.03 -7.44
N PRO A 7 7.46 -10.04 -8.10
CA PRO A 7 6.94 -9.88 -9.44
C PRO A 7 5.81 -8.85 -9.46
N ASP A 8 5.56 -8.28 -10.63
CA ASP A 8 4.47 -7.34 -10.83
C ASP A 8 3.12 -8.06 -10.63
N LEU A 9 2.13 -7.35 -10.10
CA LEU A 9 0.77 -7.85 -9.98
C LEU A 9 0.17 -8.04 -11.39
N ASP A 10 -0.32 -9.25 -11.71
CA ASP A 10 -0.98 -9.53 -12.99
C ASP A 10 -2.36 -8.84 -13.04
N MET A 11 -2.37 -7.57 -13.41
CA MET A 11 -3.58 -6.75 -13.46
C MET A 11 -4.63 -7.30 -14.45
N PRO A 12 -4.26 -7.82 -15.65
CA PRO A 12 -5.20 -8.54 -16.51
C PRO A 12 -5.87 -9.73 -15.82
N GLU A 13 -5.12 -10.59 -15.13
CA GLU A 13 -5.68 -11.72 -14.39
C GLU A 13 -6.57 -11.23 -13.23
N ILE A 14 -6.10 -10.28 -12.43
CA ILE A 14 -6.85 -9.72 -11.30
C ILE A 14 -8.19 -9.17 -11.78
N ARG A 15 -8.19 -8.31 -12.81
CA ARG A 15 -9.41 -7.72 -13.37
C ARG A 15 -10.30 -8.75 -14.06
N GLY A 16 -9.71 -9.78 -14.69
CA GLY A 16 -10.45 -10.86 -15.36
C GLY A 16 -11.22 -11.77 -14.40
N ARG A 17 -10.83 -11.81 -13.13
CA ARG A 17 -11.53 -12.54 -12.06
C ARG A 17 -12.74 -11.79 -11.50
N LEU A 18 -12.82 -10.48 -11.72
CA LEU A 18 -13.87 -9.60 -11.19
C LEU A 18 -15.06 -9.50 -12.17
N ARG A 19 -16.27 -9.57 -11.62
CA ARG A 19 -17.51 -9.25 -12.34
C ARG A 19 -17.86 -7.77 -12.19
N GLU A 20 -18.83 -7.30 -12.95
CA GLU A 20 -19.25 -5.89 -12.91
C GLU A 20 -19.73 -5.48 -11.50
N GLU A 21 -20.42 -6.38 -10.80
CA GLU A 21 -20.87 -6.15 -9.42
C GLU A 21 -19.74 -6.06 -8.39
N ASP A 22 -18.56 -6.61 -8.68
CA ASP A 22 -17.44 -6.66 -7.74
C ASP A 22 -16.66 -5.32 -7.69
N TYR A 23 -16.89 -4.39 -8.64
CA TYR A 23 -16.24 -3.08 -8.71
C TYR A 23 -16.78 -2.10 -7.65
N THR A 24 -16.67 -2.50 -6.39
CA THR A 24 -16.92 -1.62 -5.25
C THR A 24 -15.82 -0.56 -5.14
N PRO A 25 -16.08 0.58 -4.47
CA PRO A 25 -15.04 1.58 -4.19
C PRO A 25 -13.78 1.00 -3.52
N TYR A 26 -13.89 -0.04 -2.69
CA TYR A 26 -12.75 -0.72 -2.09
C TYR A 26 -11.89 -1.45 -3.12
N VAL A 27 -12.53 -2.25 -3.98
CA VAL A 27 -11.84 -2.98 -5.05
C VAL A 27 -11.17 -2.00 -6.01
N ILE A 28 -11.87 -0.93 -6.43
CA ILE A 28 -11.29 0.11 -7.28
C ILE A 28 -10.05 0.74 -6.64
N THR A 29 -10.09 1.02 -5.34
CA THR A 29 -8.93 1.57 -4.60
C THR A 29 -7.77 0.58 -4.64
N SER A 30 -8.01 -0.70 -4.37
CA SER A 30 -6.96 -1.73 -4.42
C SER A 30 -6.32 -1.86 -5.81
N LEU A 31 -7.11 -1.74 -6.88
CA LEU A 31 -6.62 -1.82 -8.25
C LEU A 31 -5.75 -0.60 -8.61
N GLN A 32 -6.16 0.60 -8.22
CA GLN A 32 -5.39 1.83 -8.45
C GLN A 32 -4.06 1.82 -7.69
N GLU A 33 -4.08 1.36 -6.43
CA GLU A 33 -2.88 1.19 -5.63
C GLU A 33 -1.94 0.14 -6.25
N SER A 34 -2.50 -0.95 -6.79
CA SER A 34 -1.76 -2.01 -7.49
C SER A 34 -1.09 -1.51 -8.78
N ASP A 35 -1.81 -0.74 -9.61
CA ASP A 35 -1.24 -0.13 -10.81
C ASP A 35 -0.05 0.79 -10.46
N ARG A 36 -0.18 1.58 -9.39
CA ARG A 36 0.89 2.47 -8.92
C ARG A 36 2.08 1.69 -8.35
N MET A 37 1.82 0.60 -7.63
CA MET A 37 2.88 -0.29 -7.14
C MET A 37 3.65 -0.93 -8.30
N ASN A 38 2.94 -1.43 -9.32
CA ASN A 38 3.58 -2.02 -10.50
C ASN A 38 4.46 -1.01 -11.24
N LEU A 39 4.03 0.25 -11.37
CA LEU A 39 4.86 1.30 -11.95
C LEU A 39 6.17 1.47 -11.17
N LEU A 40 6.09 1.58 -9.83
CA LEU A 40 7.27 1.73 -8.97
C LEU A 40 8.20 0.51 -9.07
N VAL A 41 7.65 -0.69 -8.90
CA VAL A 41 8.40 -1.95 -8.91
C VAL A 41 9.03 -2.21 -10.27
N GLY A 42 8.31 -1.95 -11.37
CA GLY A 42 8.84 -2.03 -12.73
C GLY A 42 9.99 -1.07 -12.96
N THR A 43 9.89 0.19 -12.50
CA THR A 43 11.00 1.16 -12.58
C THR A 43 12.22 0.70 -11.79
N ILE A 44 12.04 0.17 -10.57
CA ILE A 44 13.15 -0.38 -9.77
C ILE A 44 13.81 -1.54 -10.52
N ARG A 45 13.02 -2.49 -11.03
CA ARG A 45 13.52 -3.67 -11.75
C ARG A 45 14.32 -3.30 -12.98
N ASN A 46 13.79 -2.40 -13.80
CA ASN A 46 14.43 -1.97 -15.04
C ASN A 46 15.75 -1.25 -14.73
N SER A 47 15.72 -0.29 -13.80
CA SER A 47 16.93 0.45 -13.42
C SER A 47 18.02 -0.43 -12.80
N LEU A 48 17.68 -1.42 -11.98
CA LEU A 48 18.63 -2.40 -11.45
C LEU A 48 19.17 -3.34 -12.53
N THR A 49 18.35 -3.71 -13.51
CA THR A 49 18.77 -4.56 -14.64
C THR A 49 19.72 -3.83 -15.57
N GLU A 50 19.42 -2.57 -15.89
CA GLU A 50 20.29 -1.69 -16.66
C GLU A 50 21.63 -1.49 -15.95
N LEU A 51 21.62 -1.23 -14.63
CA LEU A 51 22.84 -1.09 -13.85
C LEU A 51 23.70 -2.36 -13.89
N GLU A 52 23.10 -3.54 -13.74
CA GLU A 52 23.81 -4.83 -13.82
C GLU A 52 24.47 -5.03 -15.19
N LEU A 53 23.73 -4.75 -16.28
CA LEU A 53 24.26 -4.83 -17.64
C LEU A 53 25.35 -3.78 -17.91
N GLY A 54 25.25 -2.60 -17.30
CA GLY A 54 26.30 -1.58 -17.34
C GLY A 54 27.57 -2.05 -16.64
N ILE A 55 27.45 -2.66 -15.46
CA ILE A 55 28.58 -3.23 -14.70
C ILE A 55 29.22 -4.40 -15.45
N SER A 56 28.43 -5.23 -16.13
CA SER A 56 28.96 -6.35 -16.93
C SER A 56 29.57 -5.91 -18.27
N GLY A 57 29.51 -4.62 -18.62
CA GLY A 57 29.99 -4.07 -19.89
C GLY A 57 29.10 -4.40 -21.10
N ALA A 58 27.88 -4.92 -20.87
CA ALA A 58 26.92 -5.20 -21.93
C ALA A 58 26.18 -3.94 -22.40
N LEU A 59 26.08 -2.92 -21.54
CA LEU A 59 25.57 -1.59 -21.87
C LEU A 59 26.61 -0.52 -21.54
N ASN A 60 26.52 0.61 -22.26
CA ASN A 60 27.28 1.80 -21.91
C ASN A 60 26.71 2.41 -20.62
N VAL A 61 27.60 2.70 -19.66
CA VAL A 61 27.22 3.31 -18.39
C VAL A 61 26.68 4.72 -18.62
N THR A 62 25.54 5.02 -18.01
CA THR A 62 24.89 6.34 -18.06
C THR A 62 24.98 7.06 -16.72
N GLU A 63 24.79 8.37 -16.72
CA GLU A 63 24.73 9.17 -15.49
C GLU A 63 23.64 8.66 -14.51
N GLY A 64 22.51 8.19 -15.03
CA GLY A 64 21.45 7.59 -14.22
C GLY A 64 21.89 6.31 -13.50
N MET A 65 22.69 5.46 -14.17
CA MET A 65 23.27 4.26 -13.56
C MET A 65 24.28 4.63 -12.45
N GLU A 66 25.13 5.63 -12.68
CA GLU A 66 26.10 6.10 -11.67
C GLU A 66 25.40 6.69 -10.43
N ALA A 67 24.35 7.50 -10.65
CA ALA A 67 23.53 8.06 -9.59
C ALA A 67 22.80 6.97 -8.79
N LEU A 68 22.29 5.94 -9.47
CA LEU A 68 21.70 4.77 -8.82
C LEU A 68 22.75 4.00 -8.01
N SER A 69 23.88 3.66 -8.61
CA SER A 69 24.99 2.97 -7.94
C SER A 69 25.43 3.69 -6.66
N THR A 70 25.61 5.01 -6.73
CA THR A 70 25.96 5.86 -5.59
C THR A 70 24.87 5.82 -4.51
N SER A 71 23.59 5.90 -4.91
CA SER A 71 22.47 5.83 -3.96
C SER A 71 22.43 4.50 -3.22
N LEU A 72 22.63 3.39 -3.94
CA LEU A 72 22.69 2.04 -3.37
C LEU A 72 23.85 1.90 -2.37
N GLN A 73 25.06 2.35 -2.74
CA GLN A 73 26.24 2.32 -1.86
C GLN A 73 26.05 3.15 -0.59
N LEU A 74 25.35 4.28 -0.68
CA LEU A 74 25.08 5.17 0.45
C LEU A 74 23.83 4.77 1.26
N ASN A 75 23.21 3.62 0.96
CA ASN A 75 21.96 3.16 1.59
C ASN A 75 20.82 4.19 1.51
N ARG A 76 20.70 4.87 0.35
CA ARG A 76 19.67 5.88 0.07
C ARG A 76 18.76 5.41 -1.06
N VAL A 77 17.47 5.73 -0.94
CA VAL A 77 16.50 5.49 -2.02
C VAL A 77 16.85 6.43 -3.18
N ASN A 78 16.97 5.91 -4.39
CA ASN A 78 17.27 6.73 -5.57
C ASN A 78 16.12 7.73 -5.84
N SER A 79 16.46 8.94 -6.32
CA SER A 79 15.49 10.01 -6.57
C SER A 79 14.41 9.63 -7.58
N THR A 80 14.73 8.82 -8.61
CA THR A 80 13.75 8.35 -9.59
C THR A 80 12.70 7.45 -8.95
N TRP A 81 13.09 6.62 -7.98
CA TRP A 81 12.17 5.76 -7.23
C TRP A 81 11.31 6.60 -6.29
N GLN A 82 11.90 7.59 -5.62
CA GLN A 82 11.17 8.47 -4.69
C GLN A 82 10.03 9.25 -5.36
N GLN A 83 10.19 9.65 -6.63
CA GLN A 83 9.14 10.38 -7.37
C GLN A 83 7.87 9.55 -7.60
N LEU A 84 8.01 8.22 -7.68
CA LEU A 84 6.89 7.29 -7.87
C LEU A 84 6.36 6.76 -6.53
N ALA A 85 7.23 6.72 -5.52
CA ALA A 85 6.98 6.15 -4.21
C ALA A 85 6.05 6.97 -3.32
N TYR A 86 5.71 6.36 -2.18
CA TYR A 86 5.12 7.02 -1.02
C TYR A 86 6.20 7.84 -0.27
N PRO A 87 5.81 8.92 0.43
CA PRO A 87 6.74 9.71 1.24
C PRO A 87 7.39 8.86 2.34
N SER A 88 8.72 8.95 2.47
CA SER A 88 9.48 8.25 3.50
C SER A 88 10.82 8.92 3.76
N LEU A 89 11.28 8.87 5.00
CA LEU A 89 12.62 9.28 5.42
C LEU A 89 13.50 8.07 5.78
N LYS A 90 13.01 6.84 5.58
CA LYS A 90 13.77 5.63 5.90
C LYS A 90 14.99 5.49 4.98
N PRO A 91 16.11 4.92 5.47
CA PRO A 91 17.19 4.48 4.61
C PRO A 91 16.72 3.37 3.67
N LEU A 92 17.46 3.11 2.59
CA LEU A 92 17.06 2.16 1.54
C LEU A 92 16.67 0.79 2.09
N SER A 93 17.45 0.23 3.03
CA SER A 93 17.14 -1.07 3.63
C SER A 93 15.77 -1.12 4.30
N GLY A 94 15.45 -0.13 5.14
CA GLY A 94 14.16 -0.03 5.82
C GLY A 94 13.02 0.35 4.88
N TRP A 95 13.30 1.18 3.87
CA TRP A 95 12.34 1.54 2.83
C TRP A 95 11.96 0.35 1.95
N PHE A 96 12.94 -0.50 1.62
CA PHE A 96 12.71 -1.70 0.83
C PHE A 96 11.92 -2.75 1.61
N ALA A 97 12.20 -2.94 2.91
CA ALA A 97 11.37 -3.79 3.75
C ALA A 97 9.90 -3.32 3.78
N ASP A 98 9.66 -2.01 3.90
CA ASP A 98 8.31 -1.46 3.79
C ASP A 98 7.68 -1.72 2.41
N LEU A 99 8.45 -1.60 1.32
CA LEU A 99 7.98 -1.86 -0.03
C LEU A 99 7.46 -3.30 -0.16
N LEU A 100 8.19 -4.27 0.39
CA LEU A 100 7.79 -5.68 0.38
C LEU A 100 6.48 -5.88 1.15
N SER A 101 6.37 -5.32 2.36
CA SER A 101 5.13 -5.42 3.15
C SER A 101 3.94 -4.73 2.49
N ARG A 102 4.15 -3.61 1.80
CA ARG A 102 3.10 -2.92 1.03
C ARG A 102 2.65 -3.74 -0.17
N MET A 103 3.60 -4.37 -0.88
CA MET A 103 3.26 -5.28 -1.97
C MET A 103 2.45 -6.48 -1.45
N GLN A 104 2.87 -7.07 -0.33
CA GLN A 104 2.16 -8.18 0.30
C GLN A 104 0.71 -7.80 0.61
N GLN A 105 0.47 -6.63 1.21
CA GLN A 105 -0.89 -6.14 1.45
C GLN A 105 -1.71 -6.05 0.16
N LEU A 106 -1.15 -5.56 -0.95
CA LEU A 106 -1.86 -5.45 -2.23
C LEU A 106 -2.17 -6.82 -2.83
N VAL A 107 -1.24 -7.78 -2.73
CA VAL A 107 -1.46 -9.17 -3.15
C VAL A 107 -2.60 -9.79 -2.33
N GLU A 108 -2.60 -9.60 -1.03
CA GLU A 108 -3.67 -10.11 -0.17
C GLU A 108 -5.00 -9.44 -0.50
N TRP A 109 -5.03 -8.11 -0.63
CA TRP A 109 -6.26 -7.36 -0.88
C TRP A 109 -6.88 -7.67 -2.24
N THR A 110 -6.08 -7.78 -3.29
CA THR A 110 -6.58 -8.13 -4.64
C THR A 110 -7.04 -9.58 -4.78
N ASN A 111 -6.69 -10.46 -3.84
CA ASN A 111 -7.16 -11.84 -3.78
C ASN A 111 -8.32 -12.05 -2.80
N GLU A 112 -8.67 -11.04 -2.01
CA GLU A 112 -9.75 -11.11 -1.04
C GLU A 112 -11.12 -10.97 -1.72
N ARG A 113 -11.92 -12.03 -1.67
CA ARG A 113 -13.22 -12.12 -2.37
C ARG A 113 -14.24 -11.12 -1.88
N SER A 114 -14.19 -10.74 -0.61
CA SER A 114 -15.08 -9.71 -0.06
C SER A 114 -14.70 -8.30 -0.50
N GLY A 115 -13.54 -8.12 -1.15
CA GLY A 115 -13.00 -6.83 -1.57
C GLY A 115 -12.36 -6.02 -0.44
N LEU A 116 -12.27 -6.56 0.78
CA LEU A 116 -11.70 -5.88 1.93
C LEU A 116 -10.99 -6.85 2.89
N LEU A 117 -9.75 -6.54 3.27
CA LEU A 117 -9.02 -7.29 4.30
C LEU A 117 -9.63 -7.07 5.69
N LYS A 118 -9.33 -7.98 6.63
CA LYS A 118 -9.73 -7.86 8.04
C LYS A 118 -9.31 -6.53 8.67
N SER A 119 -8.14 -6.02 8.28
CA SER A 119 -7.62 -4.71 8.64
C SER A 119 -6.68 -4.21 7.55
N ILE A 120 -6.82 -2.94 7.17
CA ILE A 120 -5.97 -2.30 6.16
C ILE A 120 -4.86 -1.50 6.83
N TRP A 121 -3.60 -1.73 6.44
CA TRP A 121 -2.46 -0.90 6.80
C TRP A 121 -2.58 0.44 6.08
N ILE A 122 -3.23 1.42 6.73
CA ILE A 122 -3.61 2.67 6.07
C ILE A 122 -2.39 3.52 5.69
N SER A 123 -1.35 3.54 6.52
CA SER A 123 -0.08 4.22 6.20
C SER A 123 0.76 3.45 5.17
N GLY A 124 0.37 2.21 4.85
CA GLY A 124 0.89 1.38 3.77
C GLY A 124 0.37 1.77 2.38
N LEU A 125 -0.67 2.60 2.29
CA LEU A 125 -1.25 3.06 1.02
C LEU A 125 -0.45 4.21 0.41
N PHE A 126 -0.47 4.31 -0.92
CA PHE A 126 -0.03 5.49 -1.66
C PHE A 126 -1.01 6.65 -1.51
N ASN A 127 -2.33 6.36 -1.50
CA ASN A 127 -3.38 7.36 -1.35
C ASN A 127 -4.42 6.95 -0.29
N PRO A 128 -4.11 7.13 1.02
CA PRO A 128 -5.06 6.82 2.09
C PRO A 128 -6.35 7.62 2.02
N MET A 129 -6.34 8.83 1.43
CA MET A 129 -7.54 9.67 1.30
C MET A 129 -8.55 9.07 0.32
N ALA A 130 -8.10 8.45 -0.78
CA ALA A 130 -8.98 7.74 -1.70
C ALA A 130 -9.68 6.56 -0.99
N PHE A 131 -8.93 5.80 -0.17
CA PHE A 131 -9.50 4.73 0.63
C PHE A 131 -10.55 5.23 1.63
N LEU A 132 -10.26 6.29 2.38
CA LEU A 132 -11.23 6.87 3.32
C LEU A 132 -12.48 7.38 2.59
N THR A 133 -12.34 7.92 1.38
CA THR A 133 -13.47 8.32 0.54
C THR A 133 -14.28 7.10 0.08
N ALA A 134 -13.62 6.00 -0.29
CA ALA A 134 -14.28 4.73 -0.61
C ALA A 134 -15.09 4.19 0.57
N VAL A 135 -14.57 4.29 1.81
CA VAL A 135 -15.31 3.94 3.03
C VAL A 135 -16.58 4.76 3.18
N MET A 136 -16.50 6.08 2.97
CA MET A 136 -17.67 6.96 2.99
C MET A 136 -18.69 6.58 1.92
N GLN A 137 -18.24 6.32 0.69
CA GLN A 137 -19.12 5.94 -0.43
C GLN A 137 -19.86 4.63 -0.17
N VAL A 138 -19.16 3.59 0.29
CA VAL A 138 -19.78 2.29 0.60
C VAL A 138 -20.76 2.44 1.76
N THR A 139 -20.37 3.14 2.82
CA THR A 139 -21.24 3.35 3.99
C THR A 139 -22.49 4.16 3.63
N ALA A 140 -22.34 5.22 2.83
CA ALA A 140 -23.45 6.05 2.36
C ALA A 140 -24.45 5.24 1.54
N ARG A 141 -23.97 4.42 0.59
CA ARG A 141 -24.81 3.54 -0.23
C ARG A 141 -25.56 2.51 0.63
N ASN A 142 -24.87 1.85 1.55
CA ASN A 142 -25.46 0.83 2.41
C ASN A 142 -26.54 1.41 3.34
N LYS A 143 -26.35 2.65 3.82
CA LYS A 143 -27.30 3.35 4.71
C LYS A 143 -28.30 4.24 3.98
N GLN A 144 -28.24 4.31 2.65
CA GLN A 144 -29.05 5.20 1.82
C GLN A 144 -28.95 6.68 2.24
N LEU A 145 -27.74 7.11 2.63
CA LEU A 145 -27.44 8.48 3.04
C LEU A 145 -26.76 9.26 1.89
N PRO A 146 -26.96 10.58 1.78
CA PRO A 146 -26.22 11.39 0.83
C PRO A 146 -24.73 11.48 1.24
N LEU A 147 -23.83 11.33 0.26
CA LEU A 147 -22.38 11.36 0.50
C LEU A 147 -21.89 12.70 1.07
N ASP A 148 -22.50 13.81 0.65
CA ASP A 148 -22.10 15.18 1.01
C ASP A 148 -22.19 15.46 2.52
N TYR A 149 -22.96 14.68 3.26
CA TYR A 149 -23.14 14.81 4.71
C TYR A 149 -22.38 13.74 5.52
N MET A 150 -21.58 12.91 4.86
CA MET A 150 -20.79 11.88 5.52
C MET A 150 -19.50 12.47 6.08
N THR A 151 -19.05 11.93 7.22
CA THR A 151 -17.72 12.20 7.77
C THR A 151 -17.12 10.92 8.33
N ASN A 152 -15.80 10.81 8.31
CA ASN A 152 -15.09 9.69 8.91
C ASN A 152 -15.00 9.89 10.42
N ARG A 153 -15.41 8.87 11.19
CA ARG A 153 -15.19 8.78 12.63
C ARG A 153 -14.31 7.57 12.90
N ALA A 154 -13.26 7.77 13.68
CA ALA A 154 -12.40 6.69 14.15
C ALA A 154 -12.75 6.35 15.60
N THR A 155 -12.68 5.06 15.93
CA THR A 155 -12.68 4.53 17.29
C THR A 155 -11.49 3.58 17.39
N PHE A 156 -10.93 3.43 18.58
CA PHE A 156 -9.74 2.62 18.81
C PHE A 156 -10.13 1.36 19.56
N LEU A 157 -9.73 0.20 19.03
CA LEU A 157 -9.97 -1.09 19.65
C LEU A 157 -8.78 -1.46 20.53
N ASN A 158 -9.04 -2.14 21.64
CA ASN A 158 -8.01 -2.77 22.47
C ASN A 158 -7.54 -4.11 21.86
N ILE A 159 -7.28 -4.12 20.55
CA ILE A 159 -6.80 -5.29 19.81
C ILE A 159 -5.42 -4.94 19.25
N VAL A 160 -4.41 -5.70 19.66
CA VAL A 160 -3.01 -5.47 19.26
C VAL A 160 -2.65 -6.29 18.03
N ASP A 161 -3.07 -7.56 17.98
CA ASP A 161 -2.78 -8.45 16.86
C ASP A 161 -3.94 -8.46 15.85
N ILE A 162 -3.61 -8.35 14.55
CA ILE A 162 -4.56 -8.47 13.45
C ILE A 162 -5.20 -9.87 13.44
N ALA A 163 -4.49 -10.90 13.92
CA ALA A 163 -5.01 -12.26 14.02
C ALA A 163 -6.25 -12.36 14.93
N ASP A 164 -6.33 -11.50 15.95
CA ASP A 164 -7.45 -11.46 16.90
C ASP A 164 -8.68 -10.75 16.34
N ILE A 165 -8.57 -10.10 15.17
CA ILE A 165 -9.70 -9.46 14.49
C ILE A 165 -10.62 -10.54 13.89
N ILE A 166 -11.85 -10.57 14.38
CA ILE A 166 -12.90 -11.49 13.93
C ILE A 166 -13.74 -10.82 12.85
N GLY A 167 -13.44 -11.16 11.59
CA GLY A 167 -14.22 -10.73 10.43
C GLY A 167 -14.15 -9.22 10.18
N LEU A 168 -15.12 -8.73 9.40
CA LEU A 168 -15.28 -7.31 9.09
C LEU A 168 -16.22 -6.65 10.09
N PRO A 169 -16.03 -5.35 10.39
CA PRO A 169 -16.93 -4.63 11.28
C PRO A 169 -18.31 -4.46 10.64
N ALA A 170 -19.35 -4.35 11.47
CA ALA A 170 -20.71 -4.11 10.99
C ALA A 170 -20.86 -2.77 10.24
N ASN A 171 -20.02 -1.78 10.59
CA ASN A 171 -19.96 -0.48 9.92
C ASN A 171 -18.50 -0.05 9.74
N GLY A 172 -18.16 0.42 8.55
CA GLY A 172 -16.82 0.95 8.26
C GLY A 172 -15.81 -0.16 7.99
N VAL A 173 -14.58 0.06 8.45
CA VAL A 173 -13.42 -0.80 8.18
C VAL A 173 -12.48 -0.77 9.38
N HIS A 174 -11.75 -1.86 9.62
CA HIS A 174 -10.61 -1.80 10.54
C HIS A 174 -9.36 -1.32 9.79
N ILE A 175 -8.56 -0.51 10.47
CA ILE A 175 -7.27 -0.03 9.97
C ILE A 175 -6.20 -0.21 11.02
N HIS A 176 -4.94 -0.26 10.58
CA HIS A 176 -3.78 -0.26 11.46
C HIS A 176 -2.62 0.55 10.86
N GLY A 177 -1.55 0.70 11.66
CA GLY A 177 -0.34 1.43 11.27
C GLY A 177 -0.43 2.96 11.44
N LEU A 178 -1.28 3.41 12.36
CA LEU A 178 -1.27 4.79 12.83
C LEU A 178 -0.20 4.95 13.93
N PHE A 179 0.47 6.10 13.92
CA PHE A 179 1.43 6.48 14.95
C PHE A 179 0.90 7.71 15.70
N LEU A 180 1.11 7.74 17.02
CA LEU A 180 0.86 8.91 17.85
C LEU A 180 2.20 9.58 18.18
N GLU A 181 2.23 10.90 18.07
CA GLU A 181 3.35 11.73 18.49
C GLU A 181 2.93 12.54 19.72
N GLY A 182 3.75 12.50 20.78
CA GLY A 182 3.45 13.20 22.03
C GLY A 182 2.35 12.57 22.90
N ALA A 183 1.87 11.38 22.55
CA ALA A 183 0.90 10.59 23.31
C ALA A 183 1.17 9.08 23.15
N SER A 184 0.50 8.26 23.95
CA SER A 184 0.53 6.79 23.85
C SER A 184 -0.89 6.23 23.77
N TRP A 185 -1.03 5.05 23.17
CA TRP A 185 -2.27 4.29 23.22
C TRP A 185 -2.52 3.82 24.66
N GLU A 186 -3.73 4.06 25.19
CA GLU A 186 -4.13 3.57 26.51
C GLU A 186 -4.70 2.15 26.38
N GLU A 187 -4.17 1.20 27.14
CA GLU A 187 -4.70 -0.17 27.18
C GLU A 187 -6.01 -0.20 27.99
N GLY A 188 -7.08 -0.74 27.41
CA GLY A 188 -8.23 -1.20 28.20
C GLY A 188 -9.45 -0.28 28.27
N LYS A 189 -9.56 0.79 27.47
CA LYS A 189 -10.72 1.73 27.50
C LYS A 189 -11.62 1.79 26.26
N GLY A 190 -11.34 1.02 25.20
CA GLY A 190 -12.05 1.12 23.92
C GLY A 190 -13.58 0.93 23.94
N ASP A 191 -14.16 0.31 24.98
CA ASP A 191 -15.60 0.00 25.04
C ASP A 191 -16.42 0.97 25.92
N ASP A 192 -15.77 1.93 26.60
CA ASP A 192 -16.40 2.79 27.63
C ASP A 192 -16.88 4.19 27.12
N GLU A 193 -17.11 4.38 25.81
CA GLU A 193 -17.74 5.60 25.25
C GLU A 193 -18.91 5.33 24.29
#